data_AF-A0AAW5EDX8-F1
#
_entry.id   AF-A0AAW5EDX8-F1
#
_cell.length_a   1.000
_cell.length_b   1.000
_cell.length_c   1.000
_cell.angle_alpha   90.00
_cell.angle_beta   90.00
_cell.angle_gamma   90.00
#
_symmetry.space_group_name_H-M   'P 1'
#
loop_
_entity.id
_entity.type
_entity.pdbx_description
1 polymer ?
#
loop_
_entity_poly.entity_id
_entity_poly.type
_entity_poly.pdbx_seq_one_letter_code
_entity_poly.pdbx_strand_id
1 'polypeptide(L)' 'KVAEYKSGKDKLFGFFVGQTMKEGKGAFNPNKVNEILKAKLG' A
#
# COMPACT_ATOMS: atom_id res chain seq x y z
N LYS A 1 -12.98 7.81 17.54
CA LYS A 1 -13.20 6.34 17.47
C LYS A 1 -13.51 5.78 16.08
N VAL A 2 -14.19 6.48 15.14
CA VAL A 2 -14.35 5.96 13.75
C VAL A 2 -13.14 6.30 12.85
N ALA A 3 -12.48 7.44 13.09
CA ALA A 3 -11.32 7.87 12.32
C ALA A 3 -10.12 6.92 12.45
N GLU A 4 -9.84 6.42 13.66
CA GLU A 4 -8.73 5.48 13.93
C GLU A 4 -8.91 4.12 13.24
N TYR A 5 -10.16 3.68 13.02
CA TYR A 5 -10.46 2.44 12.33
C TYR A 5 -10.21 2.53 10.82
N LYS A 6 -10.46 3.71 10.22
CA LYS A 6 -10.05 4.00 8.84
C LYS A 6 -8.54 4.18 8.72
N SER A 7 -7.90 4.86 9.69
CA SER A 7 -6.44 5.03 9.71
C SER A 7 -5.65 3.72 9.79
N GLY A 8 -6.20 2.66 10.41
CA GLY A 8 -5.57 1.35 10.43
C GLY A 8 -5.41 0.73 9.04
N LYS A 9 -6.41 0.91 8.17
CA LYS A 9 -6.39 0.40 6.80
C LYS A 9 -5.37 1.14 5.93
N ASP A 10 -5.33 2.46 6.01
CA ASP A 10 -4.37 3.27 5.26
C ASP A 10 -2.92 3.01 5.69
N LYS A 11 -2.70 2.77 6.99
CA LYS A 11 -1.37 2.48 7.53
C LYS A 11 -0.86 1.09 7.10
N LEU A 12 -1.74 0.09 7.09
CA LEU A 12 -1.45 -1.24 6.54
C LEU A 12 -1.16 -1.17 5.04
N PHE A 13 -1.93 -0.37 4.31
CA PHE A 13 -1.71 -0.17 2.88
C PHE A 13 -0.32 0.42 2.60
N GLY A 14 0.07 1.48 3.31
CA GLY A 14 1.40 2.07 3.20
C GLY A 14 2.53 1.10 3.59
N PHE A 15 2.29 0.20 4.55
CA PHE A 15 3.22 -0.86 4.93
C PHE A 15 3.46 -1.86 3.77
N PHE A 16 2.39 -2.31 3.11
CA PHE A 16 2.49 -3.22 1.96
C PHE A 16 3.16 -2.53 0.76
N VAL A 17 2.81 -1.28 0.45
CA VAL A 17 3.50 -0.49 -0.59
C VAL A 17 5.00 -0.44 -0.32
N GLY A 18 5.39 -0.11 0.92
CA GLY A 18 6.80 -0.04 1.31
C GLY A 18 7.54 -1.37 1.18
N GLN A 19 6.93 -2.48 1.60
CA GLN A 19 7.51 -3.81 1.42
C GLN A 19 7.65 -4.20 -0.06
N THR A 20 6.60 -4.02 -0.87
CA THR A 20 6.63 -4.35 -2.30
C THR A 20 7.67 -3.51 -3.05
N MET A 21 7.79 -2.23 -2.73
CA MET A 21 8.81 -1.35 -3.30
C MET A 21 10.23 -1.79 -2.91
N LYS A 22 10.41 -2.26 -1.67
CA LYS A 22 11.70 -2.73 -1.13
C LYS A 22 12.12 -4.07 -1.75
N GLU A 23 11.20 -5.04 -1.85
CA GLU A 23 11.45 -6.32 -2.53
C GLU A 23 11.72 -6.11 -4.02
N GLY A 24 11.04 -5.15 -4.63
CA GLY A 24 11.25 -4.78 -6.02
C GLY A 24 12.59 -4.13 -6.33
N LYS A 25 13.39 -3.73 -5.33
CA LYS A 25 14.66 -3.00 -5.52
C LYS A 25 14.54 -1.80 -6.49
N GLY A 26 13.39 -1.11 -6.50
CA GLY A 26 13.14 0.00 -7.43
C GLY A 26 12.76 -0.40 -8.87
N ALA A 27 12.59 -1.70 -9.16
CA ALA A 27 12.10 -2.16 -10.46
C ALA A 27 10.59 -1.91 -10.66
N PHE A 28 9.83 -1.77 -9.56
CA PHE A 28 8.40 -1.48 -9.63
C PHE A 28 8.13 0.01 -9.58
N ASN A 29 7.32 0.49 -10.54
CA ASN A 29 6.85 1.87 -10.56
C ASN A 29 5.84 2.08 -9.41
N PRO A 30 6.05 3.07 -8.53
CA PRO A 30 5.18 3.30 -7.38
C PRO A 30 3.71 3.53 -7.77
N ASN A 31 3.44 4.14 -8.94
CA ASN A 31 2.08 4.31 -9.44
C ASN A 31 1.41 2.95 -9.74
N LYS A 32 2.13 2.04 -10.40
CA LYS A 32 1.64 0.67 -10.68
C LYS A 32 1.42 -0.14 -9.40
N VAL A 33 2.31 -0.03 -8.42
CA VAL A 33 2.17 -0.72 -7.13
C VAL A 33 0.93 -0.22 -6.39
N ASN A 34 0.69 1.10 -6.42
CA ASN A 34 -0.50 1.72 -5.82
C ASN A 34 -1.79 1.23 -6.50
N GLU A 35 -1.80 1.14 -7.83
CA GLU A 35 -2.95 0.63 -8.58
C GLU A 35 -3.22 -0.85 -8.29
N ILE A 36 -2.19 -1.70 -8.29
CA ILE A 36 -2.33 -3.13 -8.01
C ILE A 36 -2.81 -3.37 -6.58
N LEU A 37 -2.25 -2.63 -5.60
CA LEU A 37 -2.67 -2.76 -4.21
C LEU A 37 -4.08 -2.23 -4.01
N LYS A 38 -4.46 -1.11 -4.65
CA LYS A 38 -5.86 -0.63 -4.62
C LYS A 38 -6.83 -1.62 -5.27
N ALA A 39 -6.42 -2.26 -6.36
CA ALA A 39 -7.25 -3.27 -7.05
C ALA A 39 -7.37 -4.59 -6.27
N LYS A 40 -6.39 -4.93 -5.42
CA LYS A 40 -6.42 -6.14 -4.57
C LYS A 40 -7.01 -5.93 -3.18
N LEU A 41 -6.94 -4.72 -2.62
CA LEU A 41 -7.34 -4.40 -1.24
C LEU A 41 -8.57 -3.48 -1.14
N GLY A 42 -8.98 -2.86 -2.24
CA GLY A 42 -10.26 -2.13 -2.37
C GLY A 42 -11.38 -3.07 -2.83
#